data_AF-A0A928TUI0-F1
#
_entry.id   AF-A0A928TUI0-F1
#
_cell.length_a   1.000
_cell.length_b   1.000
_cell.length_c   1.000
_cell.angle_alpha   90.00
_cell.angle_beta   90.00
_cell.angle_gamma   90.00
#
_symmetry.space_group_name_H-M   'P 1'
#
loop_
_entity.id
_entity.type
_entity.pdbx_description
1 polymer ?
#
loop_
_entity_poly.entity_id
_entity_poly.type
_entity_poly.pdbx_seq_one_letter_code
_entity_poly.pdbx_strand_id
1 'polypeptide(L)'
;MSNAAVPQSVSRFDRIDDDTTSEEQPFWLYDPDGEPVVLPPSCVGFQVRYWLPNQRGLGTIVVDARNGRPLILPRTVTPDEFAERVGYKVGRYRLFLLDASHRRLNVDPAQIEITPEMAAARRGELASTEVASSPASSSSSSEPSSELLGHVFAFVEKANAQAMAQIAGVHRELSERLGQVVDAMAGLVRAAGDSGVVQKSTALAAASAGAPVIVQQVAPVNGNAPASPAAAPSSAAPRNAASGATAAAAAAEKGGVADALMALGMPLIEKLAPVAAYGMAQKMDVPEEVARDLAGFVKTATQTAGAMLKGDESATSPASEAGTVEVPTRTGAELLAHVVNIQSALPDDDRAWVLGQMAKRRNLVDAFKPAVASISVEDGVRAVASLRAMDAALTTAAERACFDRLLQPDLLPQVFHNLFVTTSPEAAIGALRAQAEQVERAQSAGA
;
A
#
# COMPACT_ATOMS: atom_id res chain seq x y z
N MET A 1 -68.98 19.47 -67.19
CA MET A 1 -68.05 20.19 -66.30
C MET A 1 -67.51 19.20 -65.29
N SER A 2 -66.19 19.11 -65.26
CA SER A 2 -65.38 18.01 -64.75
C SER A 2 -65.47 17.82 -63.24
N ASN A 3 -65.59 16.57 -62.77
CA ASN A 3 -65.17 16.20 -61.42
C ASN A 3 -64.22 15.01 -61.52
N ALA A 4 -63.01 15.25 -61.05
CA ALA A 4 -61.86 14.37 -61.14
C ALA A 4 -62.02 13.12 -60.27
N ALA A 5 -61.62 11.98 -60.82
CA ALA A 5 -61.46 10.74 -60.09
C ALA A 5 -60.28 10.85 -59.11
N VAL A 6 -60.54 10.59 -57.84
CA VAL A 6 -59.51 10.42 -56.80
C VAL A 6 -59.26 8.91 -56.65
N PRO A 7 -58.03 8.41 -56.88
CA PRO A 7 -57.71 7.01 -56.63
C PRO A 7 -57.59 6.76 -55.13
N GLN A 8 -58.30 5.74 -54.64
CA GLN A 8 -58.14 5.20 -53.30
C GLN A 8 -56.73 4.59 -53.16
N SER A 9 -55.87 5.26 -52.40
CA SER A 9 -54.59 4.73 -51.94
C SER A 9 -54.89 3.61 -50.93
N VAL A 10 -54.71 2.37 -51.38
CA VAL A 10 -54.64 1.20 -50.52
C VAL A 10 -53.29 1.28 -49.81
N SER A 11 -53.28 1.77 -48.57
CA SER A 11 -52.13 1.64 -47.68
C SER A 11 -51.91 0.16 -47.41
N ARG A 12 -51.00 -0.42 -48.19
CA ARG A 12 -50.35 -1.70 -47.97
C ARG A 12 -49.72 -1.63 -46.58
N PHE A 13 -50.35 -2.29 -45.61
CA PHE A 13 -49.69 -2.72 -44.40
C PHE A 13 -48.63 -3.75 -44.84
N ASP A 14 -47.46 -3.25 -45.23
CA ASP A 14 -46.26 -4.07 -45.23
C ASP A 14 -46.00 -4.41 -43.77
N ARG A 15 -46.40 -5.63 -43.43
CA ARG A 15 -45.97 -6.35 -42.25
C ARG A 15 -44.45 -6.39 -42.34
N ILE A 16 -43.79 -5.47 -41.65
CA ILE A 16 -42.37 -5.61 -41.36
C ILE A 16 -42.32 -6.83 -40.46
N ASP A 17 -42.00 -7.97 -41.07
CA ASP A 17 -41.48 -9.12 -40.34
C ASP A 17 -40.20 -8.60 -39.68
N ASP A 18 -40.36 -8.16 -38.43
CA ASP A 18 -39.29 -7.78 -37.52
C ASP A 18 -38.59 -9.08 -37.12
N ASP A 19 -37.89 -9.64 -38.11
CA ASP A 19 -36.93 -10.72 -37.98
C ASP A 19 -35.68 -10.10 -37.35
N THR A 20 -35.83 -9.51 -36.16
CA THR A 20 -34.73 -9.29 -35.23
C THR A 20 -34.28 -10.68 -34.83
N THR A 21 -33.44 -11.27 -35.66
CA THR A 21 -32.49 -12.30 -35.29
C THR A 21 -32.04 -11.96 -33.88
N SER A 22 -32.42 -12.80 -32.92
CA SER A 22 -31.90 -12.75 -31.56
C SER A 22 -30.39 -12.85 -31.69
N GLU A 23 -29.72 -11.70 -31.82
CA GLU A 23 -28.27 -11.60 -31.81
C GLU A 23 -27.85 -12.27 -30.50
N GLU A 24 -27.33 -13.50 -30.62
CA GLU A 24 -26.87 -14.29 -29.49
C GLU A 24 -25.95 -13.39 -28.68
N GLN A 25 -26.43 -12.97 -27.50
CA GLN A 25 -25.67 -12.06 -26.67
C GLN A 25 -24.35 -12.77 -26.34
N PRO A 26 -23.21 -12.12 -26.56
CA PRO A 26 -21.93 -12.76 -26.33
C PRO A 26 -21.77 -13.18 -24.86
N PHE A 27 -21.67 -14.49 -24.59
CA PHE A 27 -21.53 -15.11 -23.27
C PHE A 27 -20.13 -14.89 -22.65
N TRP A 28 -19.63 -13.66 -22.62
CA TRP A 28 -18.33 -13.33 -22.00
C TRP A 28 -18.44 -12.36 -20.83
N LEU A 29 -19.63 -11.84 -20.55
CA LEU A 29 -19.91 -10.99 -19.40
C LEU A 29 -20.60 -11.82 -18.32
N TYR A 30 -19.97 -11.88 -17.15
CA TYR A 30 -20.48 -12.60 -15.99
C TYR A 30 -20.75 -11.63 -14.86
N ASP A 31 -21.72 -11.91 -14.02
CA ASP A 31 -22.00 -11.12 -12.83
C ASP A 31 -20.98 -11.47 -11.71
N PRO A 32 -21.07 -10.86 -10.52
CA PRO A 32 -20.21 -11.21 -9.40
C PRO A 32 -20.31 -12.67 -8.93
N ASP A 33 -21.42 -13.35 -9.21
CA ASP A 33 -21.72 -14.72 -8.80
C ASP A 33 -21.31 -15.75 -9.87
N GLY A 34 -20.88 -15.28 -11.05
CA GLY A 34 -20.42 -16.11 -12.17
C GLY A 34 -21.53 -16.48 -13.15
N GLU A 35 -22.70 -15.87 -13.06
CA GLU A 35 -23.81 -16.09 -13.98
C GLU A 35 -23.70 -15.16 -15.20
N PRO A 36 -24.06 -15.61 -16.42
CA PRO A 36 -24.06 -14.76 -17.60
C PRO A 36 -24.98 -13.53 -17.42
N VAL A 37 -24.45 -12.34 -17.66
CA VAL A 37 -25.22 -11.09 -17.56
C VAL A 37 -26.10 -10.91 -18.79
N VAL A 38 -27.42 -10.90 -18.60
CA VAL A 38 -28.36 -10.49 -19.64
C VAL A 38 -28.38 -8.97 -19.72
N LEU A 39 -27.90 -8.42 -20.84
CA LEU A 39 -27.82 -6.97 -21.01
C LEU A 39 -29.21 -6.37 -21.28
N PRO A 40 -29.66 -5.39 -20.48
CA PRO A 40 -30.89 -4.65 -20.76
C PRO A 40 -30.81 -3.95 -22.13
N PRO A 41 -31.92 -3.83 -22.86
CA PRO A 41 -31.94 -3.16 -24.17
C PRO A 41 -31.58 -1.67 -24.08
N SER A 42 -31.73 -1.06 -22.91
CA SER A 42 -31.34 0.33 -22.65
C SER A 42 -29.83 0.54 -22.50
N CYS A 43 -29.05 -0.53 -22.39
CA CYS A 43 -27.59 -0.46 -22.29
C CYS A 43 -26.98 -0.12 -23.65
N VAL A 44 -26.25 0.99 -23.74
CA VAL A 44 -25.52 1.40 -24.95
C VAL A 44 -24.01 1.14 -24.86
N GLY A 45 -23.49 0.94 -23.65
CA GLY A 45 -22.07 0.70 -23.43
C GLY A 45 -21.70 0.54 -21.96
N PHE A 46 -20.40 0.53 -21.69
CA PHE A 46 -19.83 0.18 -20.40
C PHE A 46 -18.80 1.21 -19.96
N GLN A 47 -18.86 1.65 -18.71
CA GLN A 47 -17.75 2.34 -18.05
C GLN A 47 -16.86 1.31 -17.34
N VAL A 48 -15.57 1.31 -17.68
CA VAL A 48 -14.62 0.30 -17.18
C VAL A 48 -13.91 0.78 -15.92
N ARG A 49 -13.89 -0.08 -14.89
CA ARG A 49 -13.10 0.10 -13.67
C ARG A 49 -12.20 -1.10 -13.46
N TYR A 50 -10.94 -0.84 -13.12
CA TYR A 50 -9.93 -1.85 -12.83
C TYR A 50 -9.83 -2.09 -11.32
N TRP A 51 -9.86 -3.36 -10.94
CA TRP A 51 -9.67 -3.81 -9.58
C TRP A 51 -8.28 -4.41 -9.43
N LEU A 52 -7.45 -3.75 -8.61
CA LEU A 52 -6.17 -4.33 -8.24
C LEU A 52 -6.42 -5.60 -7.40
N PRO A 53 -5.66 -6.70 -7.62
CA PRO A 53 -5.84 -7.98 -6.93
C PRO A 53 -5.87 -7.91 -5.39
N ASN A 54 -5.36 -6.83 -4.81
CA ASN A 54 -5.24 -6.64 -3.36
C ASN A 54 -6.00 -5.41 -2.83
N GLN A 55 -6.88 -4.79 -3.62
CA GLN A 55 -7.53 -3.54 -3.25
C GLN A 55 -9.04 -3.76 -3.04
N ARG A 56 -9.52 -3.44 -1.84
CA ARG A 56 -10.96 -3.37 -1.55
C ARG A 56 -11.51 -2.02 -2.04
N GLY A 57 -12.75 -2.00 -2.52
CA GLY A 57 -13.47 -0.77 -2.86
C GLY A 57 -14.09 -0.79 -4.26
N LEU A 58 -14.29 0.38 -4.87
CA LEU A 58 -14.96 0.52 -6.16
C LEU A 58 -14.02 0.33 -7.37
N GLY A 59 -12.72 0.12 -7.14
CA GLY A 59 -11.69 0.08 -8.19
C GLY A 59 -11.38 1.45 -8.78
N THR A 60 -10.35 1.50 -9.62
CA THR A 60 -9.87 2.71 -10.30
C THR A 60 -10.54 2.82 -11.67
N ILE A 61 -11.00 4.03 -12.05
CA ILE A 61 -11.54 4.25 -13.40
C ILE A 61 -10.42 4.05 -14.41
N VAL A 62 -10.64 3.17 -15.39
CA VAL A 62 -9.71 3.04 -16.51
C VAL A 62 -9.90 4.27 -17.39
N VAL A 63 -8.80 4.94 -17.72
CA VAL A 63 -8.79 6.16 -18.53
C VAL A 63 -8.26 5.80 -19.91
N ASP A 64 -8.95 6.26 -20.95
CA ASP A 64 -8.52 6.10 -22.33
C ASP A 64 -7.26 6.96 -22.56
N ALA A 65 -6.16 6.29 -22.92
CA ALA A 65 -4.86 6.92 -23.12
C ALA A 65 -4.87 8.01 -24.20
N ARG A 66 -5.81 7.96 -25.16
CA ARG A 66 -5.86 8.91 -26.28
C ARG A 66 -6.44 10.26 -25.88
N ASN A 67 -7.35 10.30 -24.91
CA ASN A 67 -8.15 11.50 -24.61
C ASN A 67 -8.18 11.86 -23.12
N GLY A 68 -7.61 11.04 -22.23
CA GLY A 68 -7.60 11.28 -20.79
C GLY A 68 -8.98 11.19 -20.12
N ARG A 69 -10.00 10.67 -20.82
CA ARG A 69 -11.37 10.52 -20.31
C ARG A 69 -11.61 9.09 -19.82
N PRO A 70 -12.62 8.85 -18.95
CA PRO A 70 -13.01 7.50 -18.59
C PRO A 70 -13.23 6.63 -19.83
N LEU A 71 -12.65 5.43 -19.84
CA LEU A 71 -12.81 4.47 -20.91
C LEU A 71 -14.28 4.00 -20.93
N ILE A 72 -14.97 4.36 -22.02
CA ILE A 72 -16.32 3.91 -22.33
C ILE A 72 -16.23 2.98 -23.53
N LEU A 73 -16.72 1.74 -23.35
CA LEU A 73 -16.74 0.72 -24.40
C LEU A 73 -18.15 0.56 -24.94
N PRO A 74 -18.34 0.37 -26.27
CA PRO A 74 -19.66 0.12 -26.82
C PRO A 74 -20.22 -1.22 -26.36
N ARG A 75 -21.54 -1.37 -26.37
CA ARG A 75 -22.22 -2.65 -26.05
C ARG A 75 -21.73 -3.82 -26.91
N THR A 76 -21.34 -3.54 -28.15
CA THR A 76 -20.90 -4.53 -29.15
C THR A 76 -19.43 -4.91 -29.01
N VAL A 77 -18.74 -4.44 -27.96
CA VAL A 77 -17.31 -4.74 -27.78
C VAL A 77 -17.07 -6.24 -27.65
N THR A 78 -16.08 -6.76 -28.36
CA THR A 78 -15.68 -8.17 -28.26
C THR A 78 -14.66 -8.36 -27.13
N PRO A 79 -14.43 -9.59 -26.63
CA PRO A 79 -13.37 -9.85 -25.64
C PRO A 79 -11.97 -9.42 -26.10
N ASP A 80 -11.66 -9.55 -27.39
CA ASP A 80 -10.38 -9.15 -27.96
C ASP A 80 -10.22 -7.62 -27.97
N GLU A 81 -11.25 -6.92 -28.45
CA GLU A 81 -11.28 -5.46 -28.43
C GLU A 81 -11.24 -4.92 -27.00
N PHE A 82 -11.92 -5.56 -26.05
CA PHE A 82 -11.85 -5.20 -24.64
C PHE A 82 -10.42 -5.28 -24.13
N ALA A 83 -9.74 -6.42 -24.35
CA ALA A 83 -8.37 -6.65 -23.91
C ALA A 83 -7.40 -5.63 -24.52
N GLU A 84 -7.52 -5.34 -25.81
CA GLU A 84 -6.72 -4.32 -26.50
C GLU A 84 -6.94 -2.93 -25.89
N ARG A 85 -8.21 -2.54 -25.65
CA ARG A 85 -8.57 -1.22 -25.10
C ARG A 85 -8.08 -0.99 -23.68
N VAL A 86 -7.95 -2.03 -22.87
CA VAL A 86 -7.36 -1.95 -21.52
C VAL A 86 -5.85 -2.23 -21.51
N GLY A 87 -5.23 -2.38 -22.68
CA GLY A 87 -3.78 -2.59 -22.82
C GLY A 87 -3.29 -3.94 -22.32
N TYR A 88 -4.13 -4.98 -22.40
CA TYR A 88 -3.84 -6.35 -21.93
C TYR A 88 -3.43 -6.43 -20.45
N LYS A 89 -3.79 -5.42 -19.65
CA LYS A 89 -3.42 -5.37 -18.24
C LYS A 89 -4.15 -6.49 -17.49
N VAL A 90 -3.39 -7.38 -16.86
CA VAL A 90 -3.90 -8.51 -16.09
C VAL A 90 -4.67 -8.02 -14.87
N GLY A 91 -5.80 -8.67 -14.58
CA GLY A 91 -6.58 -8.46 -13.36
C GLY A 91 -8.08 -8.42 -13.61
N ARG A 92 -8.82 -7.98 -12.59
CA ARG A 92 -10.29 -7.98 -12.61
C ARG A 92 -10.82 -6.63 -13.01
N TYR A 93 -11.82 -6.62 -13.88
CA TYR A 93 -12.48 -5.43 -14.37
C TYR A 93 -13.96 -5.50 -14.07
N ARG A 94 -14.52 -4.36 -13.66
CA ARG A 94 -15.96 -4.15 -13.47
C ARG A 94 -16.47 -3.21 -14.56
N LEU A 95 -17.50 -3.65 -15.25
CA LEU A 95 -18.17 -2.94 -16.34
C LEU A 95 -19.51 -2.42 -15.83
N PHE A 96 -19.58 -1.11 -15.64
CA PHE A 96 -20.83 -0.45 -15.26
C PHE A 96 -21.62 -0.11 -16.51
N LEU A 97 -22.84 -0.64 -16.61
CA LEU A 97 -23.72 -0.44 -17.77
C LEU A 97 -24.18 1.03 -17.84
N LEU A 98 -24.15 1.61 -19.04
CA LEU A 98 -24.54 2.99 -19.31
C LEU A 98 -25.78 3.05 -20.21
N ASP A 99 -26.66 4.01 -19.97
CA ASP A 99 -27.76 4.38 -20.85
C ASP A 99 -27.30 5.31 -22.00
N ALA A 100 -28.21 5.61 -22.93
CA ALA A 100 -27.96 6.54 -24.04
C ALA A 100 -27.55 7.96 -23.60
N SER A 101 -27.83 8.35 -22.36
CA SER A 101 -27.41 9.62 -21.74
C SER A 101 -26.07 9.50 -21.00
N HIS A 102 -25.35 8.38 -21.12
CA HIS A 102 -24.14 8.03 -20.39
C HIS A 102 -24.32 7.99 -18.85
N ARG A 103 -25.53 7.77 -18.36
CA ARG A 103 -25.80 7.55 -16.93
C ARG A 103 -25.72 6.07 -16.62
N ARG A 104 -25.25 5.74 -15.42
CA ARG A 104 -25.18 4.35 -14.96
C ARG A 104 -26.59 3.79 -14.75
N LEU A 105 -26.82 2.60 -15.30
CA LEU A 105 -28.03 1.83 -15.01
C LEU A 105 -27.93 1.23 -13.60
N ASN A 106 -29.07 1.11 -12.91
CA ASN A 106 -29.15 0.48 -11.58
C ASN A 106 -29.27 -1.04 -11.72
N VAL A 107 -28.22 -1.65 -12.28
CA VAL A 107 -28.07 -3.10 -12.48
C VAL A 107 -26.67 -3.47 -11.98
N ASP A 108 -26.51 -4.70 -11.49
CA ASP A 108 -25.22 -5.17 -11.02
C ASP A 108 -24.17 -5.09 -12.14
N PRO A 109 -22.94 -4.65 -11.81
CA PRO A 109 -21.90 -4.50 -12.81
C PRO A 109 -21.43 -5.87 -13.29
N ALA A 110 -21.25 -6.00 -14.60
CA ALA A 110 -20.60 -7.17 -15.18
C ALA A 110 -19.11 -7.19 -14.80
N GLN A 111 -18.53 -8.38 -14.76
CA GLN A 111 -17.14 -8.63 -14.44
C GLN A 111 -16.46 -9.39 -15.57
N ILE A 112 -15.19 -9.08 -15.77
CA ILE A 112 -14.27 -9.84 -16.61
C ILE A 112 -12.91 -9.90 -15.93
N GLU A 113 -12.28 -11.07 -15.96
CA GLU A 113 -10.91 -11.27 -15.50
C GLU A 113 -10.00 -11.51 -16.70
N ILE A 114 -8.96 -10.69 -16.83
CA ILE A 114 -7.87 -10.94 -17.78
C ILE A 114 -6.78 -11.69 -16.99
N THR A 115 -6.63 -12.98 -17.24
CA THR A 115 -5.55 -13.78 -16.67
C THR A 115 -4.23 -13.53 -17.42
N PRO A 116 -3.06 -13.82 -16.81
CA PRO A 116 -1.77 -13.74 -17.49
C PRO A 116 -1.73 -14.56 -18.78
N GLU A 117 -2.33 -15.76 -18.76
CA GLU A 117 -2.41 -16.67 -19.89
C GLU A 117 -3.25 -16.08 -21.03
N MET A 118 -4.42 -15.50 -20.71
CA MET A 118 -5.25 -14.81 -21.69
C MET A 118 -4.54 -13.59 -22.29
N ALA A 119 -3.84 -12.81 -21.47
CA ALA A 119 -3.08 -11.66 -21.94
C ALA A 119 -1.90 -12.06 -22.84
N ALA A 120 -1.20 -13.15 -22.52
CA ALA A 120 -0.10 -13.68 -23.34
C ALA A 120 -0.60 -14.30 -24.64
N ALA A 121 -1.71 -15.07 -24.59
CA ALA A 121 -2.34 -15.67 -25.76
C ALA A 121 -2.80 -14.59 -26.75
N ARG A 122 -3.49 -13.55 -26.26
CA ARG A 122 -4.03 -12.48 -27.11
C ARG A 122 -2.96 -11.51 -27.62
N ARG A 123 -1.80 -11.41 -26.96
CA ARG A 123 -0.62 -10.70 -27.49
C ARG A 123 0.16 -11.50 -28.53
N GLY A 124 -0.19 -12.78 -28.76
CA GLY A 124 0.57 -13.67 -29.63
C GLY A 124 1.94 -14.07 -29.05
N GLU A 125 2.16 -13.89 -27.74
CA GLU A 125 3.41 -14.26 -27.05
C GLU A 125 3.47 -15.77 -26.78
N LEU A 126 2.31 -16.41 -26.64
CA LEU A 126 2.20 -17.86 -26.68
C LEU A 126 2.17 -18.26 -28.15
N ALA A 127 3.36 -18.34 -28.77
CA ALA A 127 3.50 -18.98 -30.07
C ALA A 127 2.78 -20.34 -30.00
N SER A 128 1.82 -20.55 -30.89
CA SER A 128 1.12 -21.81 -31.03
C SER A 128 2.17 -22.90 -31.18
N THR A 129 2.40 -23.66 -30.10
CA THR A 129 3.03 -24.97 -30.21
C THR A 129 2.02 -25.82 -30.96
N GLU A 130 1.95 -25.64 -32.28
CA GLU A 130 1.21 -26.51 -33.17
C GLU A 130 1.80 -27.89 -32.97
N VAL A 131 1.09 -28.69 -32.17
CA VAL A 131 1.25 -30.12 -32.08
C VAL A 131 0.82 -30.65 -33.46
N ALA A 132 1.77 -30.67 -34.39
CA ALA A 132 1.63 -31.33 -35.66
C ALA A 132 1.25 -32.80 -35.38
N SER A 133 -0.01 -33.08 -35.63
CA SER A 133 -0.60 -34.40 -35.50
C SER A 133 -0.15 -35.23 -36.71
N SER A 134 0.78 -36.18 -36.51
CA SER A 134 1.02 -37.30 -37.43
C SER A 134 1.77 -38.45 -36.74
N PRO A 135 1.62 -39.70 -37.23
CA PRO A 135 1.23 -40.82 -36.37
C PRO A 135 2.35 -41.81 -36.02
N ALA A 136 2.12 -42.51 -34.92
CA ALA A 136 2.60 -43.85 -34.55
C ALA A 136 3.98 -44.28 -35.09
N SER A 137 5.00 -44.21 -34.23
CA SER A 137 6.09 -45.21 -34.19
C SER A 137 6.76 -45.19 -32.83
N SER A 138 6.97 -46.38 -32.29
CA SER A 138 7.46 -46.72 -30.97
C SER A 138 8.95 -46.41 -30.72
N SER A 139 9.25 -46.19 -29.44
CA SER A 139 10.52 -46.40 -28.72
C SER A 139 11.76 -45.58 -29.11
N SER A 140 12.14 -44.63 -28.26
CA SER A 140 13.27 -44.81 -27.31
C SER A 140 13.54 -43.52 -26.54
N SER A 141 14.01 -43.69 -25.31
CA SER A 141 14.40 -42.70 -24.32
C SER A 141 15.35 -41.60 -24.83
N SER A 142 15.02 -40.34 -24.59
CA SER A 142 15.98 -39.29 -24.27
C SER A 142 15.25 -38.11 -23.64
N GLU A 143 15.61 -37.77 -22.40
CA GLU A 143 15.18 -36.59 -21.64
C GLU A 143 15.72 -35.30 -22.30
N PRO A 144 14.87 -34.32 -22.68
CA PRO A 144 15.33 -32.96 -22.96
C PRO A 144 14.67 -31.91 -22.04
N SER A 145 13.84 -32.33 -21.08
CA SER A 145 12.99 -31.42 -20.30
C SER A 145 13.69 -30.79 -19.10
N SER A 146 14.80 -31.34 -18.61
CA SER A 146 15.48 -30.84 -17.39
C SER A 146 16.39 -29.64 -17.66
N GLU A 147 17.07 -29.58 -18.82
CA GLU A 147 17.95 -28.47 -19.17
C GLU A 147 17.18 -27.16 -19.41
N LEU A 148 15.98 -27.26 -20.02
CA LEU A 148 15.15 -26.09 -20.32
C LEU A 148 14.53 -25.50 -19.04
N LEU A 149 14.12 -26.36 -18.09
CA LEU A 149 13.72 -25.94 -16.74
C LEU A 149 14.89 -25.30 -15.98
N GLY A 150 16.10 -25.87 -16.07
CA GLY A 150 17.31 -25.31 -15.46
C GLY A 150 17.63 -23.90 -15.97
N HIS A 151 17.50 -23.66 -17.27
CA HIS A 151 17.71 -22.33 -17.86
C HIS A 151 16.64 -21.30 -17.43
N VAL A 152 15.37 -21.71 -17.32
CA VAL A 152 14.30 -20.83 -16.84
C VAL A 152 14.51 -20.45 -15.37
N PHE A 153 14.86 -21.43 -14.51
CA PHE A 153 15.16 -21.14 -13.11
C PHE A 153 16.38 -20.24 -12.93
N ALA A 154 17.47 -20.49 -13.65
CA ALA A 154 18.66 -19.65 -13.62
C ALA A 154 18.37 -18.22 -14.12
N PHE A 155 17.51 -18.07 -15.12
CA PHE A 155 17.10 -16.76 -15.62
C PHE A 155 16.24 -16.00 -14.59
N VAL A 156 15.26 -16.66 -13.99
CA VAL A 156 14.40 -16.07 -12.94
C VAL A 156 15.22 -15.69 -11.71
N GLU A 157 16.15 -16.54 -11.28
CA GLU A 157 17.03 -16.27 -10.14
C GLU A 157 17.93 -15.06 -10.41
N LYS A 158 18.51 -14.97 -11.60
CA LYS A 158 19.33 -13.81 -12.01
C LYS A 158 18.51 -12.52 -12.09
N ALA A 159 17.31 -12.57 -12.65
CA ALA A 159 16.41 -11.42 -12.72
C ALA A 159 16.00 -10.95 -11.31
N ASN A 160 15.72 -11.89 -10.41
CA ASN A 160 15.34 -11.59 -9.03
C ASN A 160 16.51 -11.01 -8.23
N ALA A 161 17.73 -11.55 -8.40
CA ALA A 161 18.95 -11.01 -7.80
C ALA A 161 19.22 -9.57 -8.29
N GLN A 162 19.02 -9.31 -9.58
CA GLN A 162 19.18 -7.97 -10.16
C GLN A 162 18.13 -6.99 -9.62
N ALA A 163 16.86 -7.41 -9.49
CA ALA A 163 15.82 -6.58 -8.89
C ALA A 163 16.11 -6.24 -7.42
N MET A 164 16.56 -7.22 -6.63
CA MET A 164 16.93 -7.00 -5.23
C MET A 164 18.15 -6.08 -5.09
N ALA A 165 19.14 -6.18 -5.98
CA ALA A 165 20.28 -5.26 -6.01
C ALA A 165 19.86 -3.81 -6.33
N GLN A 166 18.90 -3.63 -7.24
CA GLN A 166 18.33 -2.30 -7.55
C GLN A 166 17.57 -1.73 -6.35
N ILE A 167 16.73 -2.53 -5.69
CA ILE A 167 15.98 -2.12 -4.50
C ILE A 167 16.94 -1.72 -3.37
N ALA A 168 18.00 -2.51 -3.13
CA ALA A 168 19.02 -2.18 -2.13
C ALA A 168 19.77 -0.87 -2.48
N GLY A 169 20.01 -0.61 -3.76
CA GLY A 169 20.58 0.65 -4.25
C GLY A 169 19.67 1.85 -3.94
N VAL A 170 18.39 1.75 -4.29
CA VAL A 170 17.40 2.81 -4.03
C VAL A 170 17.26 3.05 -2.51
N HIS A 171 17.23 2.00 -1.71
CA HIS A 171 17.15 2.14 -0.25
C HIS A 171 18.38 2.83 0.35
N ARG A 172 19.58 2.51 -0.14
CA ARG A 172 20.82 3.17 0.29
C ARG A 172 20.81 4.65 -0.06
N GLU A 173 20.44 5.00 -1.29
CA GLU A 173 20.36 6.40 -1.74
C GLU A 173 19.31 7.19 -0.94
N LEU A 174 18.14 6.59 -0.71
CA LEU A 174 17.09 7.21 0.10
C LEU A 174 17.56 7.46 1.53
N SER A 175 18.26 6.50 2.15
CA SER A 175 18.81 6.63 3.49
C SER A 175 19.87 7.73 3.58
N GLU A 176 20.77 7.80 2.60
CA GLU A 176 21.80 8.85 2.54
C GLU A 176 21.19 10.24 2.38
N ARG A 177 20.19 10.39 1.49
CA ARG A 177 19.46 11.65 1.32
C ARG A 177 18.67 12.03 2.57
N LEU A 178 18.08 11.06 3.26
CA LEU A 178 17.38 11.32 4.52
C LEU A 178 18.37 11.82 5.60
N GLY A 179 19.56 11.21 5.68
CA GLY A 179 20.65 11.68 6.55
C GLY A 179 21.04 13.13 6.25
N GLN A 180 21.23 13.48 4.96
CA GLN A 180 21.53 14.85 4.55
C GLN A 180 20.43 15.86 4.94
N VAL A 181 19.17 15.47 4.85
CA VAL A 181 18.04 16.32 5.28
C VAL A 181 18.07 16.53 6.80
N VAL A 182 18.32 15.47 7.59
CA VAL A 182 18.43 15.57 9.04
C VAL A 182 19.60 16.48 9.44
N ASP A 183 20.76 16.33 8.80
CA ASP A 183 21.93 17.19 9.05
C ASP A 183 21.68 18.65 8.66
N ALA A 184 21.01 18.89 7.53
CA ALA A 184 20.62 20.25 7.12
C ALA A 184 19.63 20.88 8.11
N MET A 185 18.66 20.12 8.63
CA MET A 185 17.74 20.57 9.66
C MET A 185 18.47 20.86 10.97
N ALA A 186 19.39 20.00 11.40
CA ALA A 186 20.23 20.23 12.56
C ALA A 186 21.10 21.49 12.42
N GLY A 187 21.65 21.73 11.22
CA GLY A 187 22.40 22.94 10.88
C GLY A 187 21.54 24.21 10.95
N LEU A 188 20.32 24.15 10.44
CA LEU A 188 19.36 25.25 10.51
C LEU A 188 18.98 25.59 11.96
N VAL A 189 18.73 24.56 12.78
CA VAL A 189 18.43 24.73 14.22
C VAL A 189 19.61 25.37 14.95
N ARG A 190 20.84 24.93 14.65
CA ARG A 190 22.06 25.52 15.24
C ARG A 190 22.24 26.98 14.82
N ALA A 191 22.09 27.29 13.53
CA ALA A 191 22.17 28.67 13.03
C ALA A 191 21.06 29.58 13.58
N ALA A 192 19.86 29.04 13.81
CA ALA A 192 18.77 29.77 14.47
C ALA A 192 19.07 30.04 15.96
N GLY A 193 19.78 29.12 16.62
CA GLY A 193 20.33 29.33 17.96
C GLY A 193 21.39 30.44 17.99
N ASP A 194 22.37 30.37 17.09
CA ASP A 194 23.51 31.31 17.05
C ASP A 194 23.11 32.73 16.64
N SER A 195 22.07 32.88 15.81
CA SER A 195 21.55 34.19 15.38
C SER A 195 20.73 34.91 16.46
N GLY A 196 20.51 34.27 17.63
CA GLY A 196 19.71 34.83 18.71
C GLY A 196 18.24 35.02 18.34
N VAL A 197 17.77 34.46 17.22
CA VAL A 197 16.37 34.51 16.79
C VAL A 197 15.47 33.86 17.83
N VAL A 198 15.94 32.75 18.42
CA VAL A 198 15.24 32.03 19.50
C VAL A 198 15.15 32.89 20.77
N GLN A 199 16.18 33.67 21.10
CA GLN A 199 16.19 34.60 22.25
C GLN A 199 15.29 35.81 22.00
N LYS A 200 15.26 36.34 20.78
CA LYS A 200 14.36 37.44 20.40
C LYS A 200 12.90 37.01 20.39
N SER A 201 12.58 35.81 19.89
CA SER A 201 11.20 35.29 19.88
C SER A 201 10.70 34.94 21.28
N THR A 202 11.56 34.41 22.17
CA THR A 202 11.21 34.17 23.57
C THR A 202 11.08 35.48 24.37
N ALA A 203 11.92 36.48 24.11
CA ALA A 203 11.77 37.81 24.70
C ALA A 203 10.47 38.52 24.24
N LEU A 204 10.10 38.37 22.97
CA LEU A 204 8.83 38.92 22.44
C LEU A 204 7.61 38.19 23.02
N ALA A 205 7.69 36.87 23.19
CA ALA A 205 6.64 36.06 23.81
C ALA A 205 6.46 36.39 25.30
N ALA A 206 7.56 36.53 26.06
CA ALA A 206 7.53 36.95 27.45
C ALA A 206 6.94 38.37 27.62
N ALA A 207 7.29 39.30 26.72
CA ALA A 207 6.71 40.64 26.69
C ALA A 207 5.20 40.63 26.39
N SER A 208 4.73 39.71 25.55
CA SER A 208 3.29 39.55 25.24
C SER A 208 2.48 38.88 26.35
N ALA A 209 3.14 38.12 27.24
CA ALA A 209 2.53 37.45 28.39
C ALA A 209 2.47 38.31 29.66
N GLY A 210 2.90 39.58 29.59
CA GLY A 210 2.86 40.51 30.72
C GLY A 210 3.93 40.27 31.78
N ALA A 211 4.93 39.43 31.52
CA ALA A 211 6.09 39.30 32.40
C ALA A 211 6.92 40.60 32.34
N PRO A 212 7.33 41.17 33.49
CA PRO A 212 8.16 42.36 33.49
C PRO A 212 9.50 42.02 32.85
N VAL A 213 9.74 42.53 31.64
CA VAL A 213 11.04 42.45 30.98
C VAL A 213 12.00 43.34 31.78
N ILE A 214 12.80 42.72 32.66
CA ILE A 214 13.96 43.38 33.25
C ILE A 214 15.00 43.49 32.12
N VAL A 215 14.99 44.63 31.43
CA VAL A 215 16.08 45.01 30.54
C VAL A 215 17.30 45.24 31.43
N GLN A 216 18.19 44.24 31.54
CA GLN A 216 19.52 44.48 32.08
C GLN A 216 20.30 45.26 31.02
N GLN A 217 20.13 46.58 31.08
CA GLN A 217 20.80 47.55 30.25
C GLN A 217 22.29 47.53 30.60
N VAL A 218 23.09 46.86 29.78
CA VAL A 218 24.54 47.13 29.77
C VAL A 218 24.70 48.53 29.19
N ALA A 219 25.10 49.45 30.05
CA ALA A 219 25.23 50.87 29.75
C ALA A 219 26.23 51.12 28.60
N PRO A 220 25.90 52.00 27.64
CA PRO A 220 26.87 52.91 27.09
C PRO A 220 26.77 54.25 27.82
N VAL A 221 27.95 54.77 28.15
CA VAL A 221 28.20 56.05 28.80
C VAL A 221 27.72 57.23 27.93
N ASN A 222 27.10 58.20 28.61
CA ASN A 222 26.89 59.62 28.27
C ASN A 222 25.87 60.05 27.19
N GLY A 223 24.94 60.93 27.61
CA GLY A 223 24.62 62.15 26.86
C GLY A 223 23.14 62.53 26.70
N ASN A 224 22.65 63.38 27.62
CA ASN A 224 21.60 64.41 27.49
C ASN A 224 20.24 64.13 26.78
N ALA A 225 19.17 64.22 27.60
CA ALA A 225 17.81 64.61 27.23
C ALA A 225 17.74 66.16 26.96
N PRO A 226 16.64 66.79 26.44
CA PRO A 226 15.23 66.48 26.74
C PRO A 226 14.14 66.71 25.65
N ALA A 227 12.92 66.30 26.03
CA ALA A 227 11.60 66.93 25.79
C ALA A 227 10.64 66.38 24.70
N SER A 228 9.64 65.60 25.16
CA SER A 228 8.17 65.74 24.98
C SER A 228 7.49 65.58 23.59
N PRO A 229 6.15 65.34 23.54
CA PRO A 229 5.58 64.22 22.78
C PRO A 229 4.61 64.62 21.64
N ALA A 230 4.39 63.73 20.67
CA ALA A 230 3.22 63.75 19.79
C ALA A 230 2.94 62.41 19.08
N ALA A 231 1.80 61.83 19.42
CA ALA A 231 0.77 61.14 18.61
C ALA A 231 1.09 60.20 17.41
N ALA A 232 0.31 59.10 17.44
CA ALA A 232 -0.29 58.29 16.34
C ALA A 232 0.44 57.03 15.84
N PRO A 233 -0.24 56.05 15.19
CA PRO A 233 -1.64 55.61 15.28
C PRO A 233 -1.78 54.10 15.63
N SER A 234 -3.01 53.67 15.92
CA SER A 234 -3.37 52.26 16.16
C SER A 234 -3.26 51.42 14.88
N SER A 235 -2.49 50.33 14.94
CA SER A 235 -2.49 49.26 13.94
C SER A 235 -3.15 48.01 14.55
N ALA A 236 -4.22 47.54 13.92
CA ALA A 236 -4.91 46.30 14.27
C ALA A 236 -3.98 45.09 14.10
N ALA A 237 -3.89 44.25 15.14
CA ALA A 237 -3.15 42.99 15.11
C ALA A 237 -3.99 41.87 14.43
N PRO A 238 -3.37 40.94 13.69
CA PRO A 238 -4.07 39.83 13.06
C PRO A 238 -4.45 38.75 14.10
N ARG A 239 -5.73 38.35 14.10
CA ARG A 239 -6.36 37.46 15.11
C ARG A 239 -6.01 35.95 14.99
N ASN A 240 -5.03 35.54 14.20
CA ASN A 240 -4.78 34.11 13.92
C ASN A 240 -3.47 33.51 14.51
N ALA A 241 -2.76 34.21 15.40
CA ALA A 241 -1.51 33.70 16.00
C ALA A 241 -1.65 33.10 17.41
N ALA A 242 -2.85 33.11 18.01
CA ALA A 242 -3.02 32.90 19.45
C ALA A 242 -2.89 31.43 19.92
N SER A 243 -3.12 30.42 19.06
CA SER A 243 -3.12 29.02 19.49
C SER A 243 -1.74 28.37 19.55
N GLY A 244 -0.74 28.90 18.81
CA GLY A 244 0.63 28.36 18.81
C GLY A 244 1.50 28.93 19.94
N ALA A 245 1.30 30.21 20.28
CA ALA A 245 2.08 30.89 21.31
C ALA A 245 1.77 30.38 22.73
N THR A 246 0.53 29.94 22.98
CA THR A 246 0.08 29.40 24.27
C THR A 246 0.62 28.00 24.54
N ALA A 247 0.75 27.14 23.53
CA ALA A 247 1.36 25.82 23.65
C ALA A 247 2.88 25.89 23.88
N ALA A 248 3.57 26.83 23.21
CA ALA A 248 5.01 27.05 23.38
C ALA A 248 5.37 27.63 24.76
N ALA A 249 4.54 28.53 25.29
CA ALA A 249 4.71 29.09 26.63
C ALA A 249 4.54 28.02 27.73
N ALA A 250 3.56 27.12 27.58
CA ALA A 250 3.32 26.02 28.51
C ALA A 250 4.42 24.94 28.49
N ALA A 251 5.03 24.68 27.33
CA ALA A 251 6.16 23.76 27.19
C ALA A 251 7.47 24.33 27.78
N ALA A 252 7.69 25.66 27.64
CA ALA A 252 8.87 26.33 28.17
C ALA A 252 8.94 26.33 29.71
N GLU A 253 7.80 26.38 30.40
CA GLU A 253 7.74 26.35 31.88
C GLU A 253 8.08 24.99 32.50
N LYS A 254 8.03 23.88 31.73
CA LYS A 254 8.24 22.51 32.25
C LYS A 254 9.38 21.73 31.61
N GLY A 255 9.80 22.08 30.39
CA GLY A 255 10.70 21.24 29.56
C GLY A 255 11.94 21.94 28.99
N GLY A 256 12.12 23.24 29.23
CA GLY A 256 13.24 24.01 28.68
C GLY A 256 13.07 24.40 27.20
N VAL A 257 14.06 25.12 26.67
CA VAL A 257 13.99 25.77 25.34
C VAL A 257 13.87 24.76 24.19
N ALA A 258 14.39 23.54 24.37
CA ALA A 258 14.29 22.46 23.39
C ALA A 258 12.85 21.98 23.19
N ASP A 259 12.08 21.80 24.28
CA ASP A 259 10.69 21.36 24.21
C ASP A 259 9.77 22.45 23.63
N ALA A 260 10.06 23.72 23.91
CA ALA A 260 9.36 24.85 23.29
C ALA A 260 9.65 24.95 21.78
N LEU A 261 10.89 24.70 21.35
CA LEU A 261 11.28 24.63 19.94
C LEU A 261 10.61 23.46 19.22
N MET A 262 10.54 22.29 19.87
CA MET A 262 9.82 21.12 19.34
C MET A 262 8.32 21.39 19.24
N ALA A 263 7.70 22.03 20.24
CA ALA A 263 6.29 22.40 20.21
C ALA A 263 5.94 23.39 19.08
N LEU A 264 6.87 24.29 18.72
CA LEU A 264 6.72 25.22 17.60
C LEU A 264 7.05 24.59 16.24
N GLY A 265 8.07 23.74 16.18
CA GLY A 265 8.58 23.14 14.95
C GLY A 265 7.72 21.98 14.44
N MET A 266 7.18 21.17 15.35
CA MET A 266 6.49 19.93 14.98
C MET A 266 5.23 20.14 14.12
N PRO A 267 4.36 21.14 14.40
CA PRO A 267 3.21 21.45 13.52
C PRO A 267 3.63 21.91 12.12
N LEU A 268 4.84 22.49 12.00
CA LEU A 268 5.40 22.90 10.71
C LEU A 268 5.94 21.68 9.95
N ILE A 269 6.63 20.78 10.64
CA ILE A 269 7.16 19.52 10.11
C ILE A 269 6.03 18.60 9.63
N GLU A 270 4.96 18.43 10.41
CA GLU A 270 3.78 17.64 10.02
C GLU A 270 3.13 18.15 8.72
N LYS A 271 3.17 19.46 8.46
CA LYS A 271 2.59 20.07 7.27
C LYS A 271 3.54 20.07 6.07
N LEU A 272 4.84 20.23 6.30
CA LEU A 272 5.82 20.39 5.23
C LEU A 272 6.44 19.05 4.79
N ALA A 273 6.57 18.07 5.68
CA ALA A 273 7.20 16.79 5.36
C ALA A 273 6.49 16.01 4.24
N PRO A 274 5.14 15.93 4.19
CA PRO A 274 4.44 15.27 3.09
C PRO A 274 4.62 16.01 1.75
N VAL A 275 4.66 17.35 1.78
CA VAL A 275 4.86 18.20 0.60
C VAL A 275 6.28 18.06 0.05
N ALA A 276 7.27 18.03 0.94
CA ALA A 276 8.66 17.79 0.58
C ALA A 276 8.86 16.38 0.01
N ALA A 277 8.27 15.35 0.63
CA ALA A 277 8.33 13.97 0.15
C ALA A 277 7.70 13.82 -1.24
N TYR A 278 6.53 14.44 -1.47
CA TYR A 278 5.88 14.45 -2.77
C TYR A 278 6.72 15.18 -3.84
N GLY A 279 7.27 16.36 -3.50
CA GLY A 279 8.12 17.13 -4.41
C GLY A 279 9.46 16.44 -4.72
N MET A 280 10.03 15.68 -3.78
CA MET A 280 11.22 14.85 -4.03
C MET A 280 10.89 13.67 -4.95
N ALA A 281 9.77 12.99 -4.73
CA ALA A 281 9.34 11.89 -5.59
C ALA A 281 9.09 12.37 -7.04
N GLN A 282 8.49 13.54 -7.24
CA GLN A 282 8.35 14.14 -8.57
C GLN A 282 9.69 14.46 -9.24
N LYS A 283 10.69 14.94 -8.49
CA LYS A 283 12.04 15.20 -9.03
C LYS A 283 12.81 13.94 -9.40
N MET A 284 12.41 12.79 -8.87
CA MET A 284 13.01 11.48 -9.15
C MET A 284 12.25 10.70 -10.23
N ASP A 285 11.32 11.36 -10.93
CA ASP A 285 10.46 10.77 -11.96
C ASP A 285 9.69 9.53 -11.45
N VAL A 286 9.40 9.52 -10.15
CA VAL A 286 8.65 8.46 -9.49
C VAL A 286 7.18 8.60 -9.91
N PRO A 287 6.50 7.49 -10.32
CA PRO A 287 5.10 7.54 -10.69
C PRO A 287 4.25 8.23 -9.62
N GLU A 288 3.29 9.06 -10.05
CA GLU A 288 2.51 9.93 -9.17
C GLU A 288 1.81 9.18 -8.03
N GLU A 289 1.43 7.92 -8.27
CA GLU A 289 0.85 7.02 -7.28
C GLU A 289 1.83 6.71 -6.14
N VAL A 290 3.09 6.38 -6.47
CA VAL A 290 4.15 6.11 -5.49
C VAL A 290 4.57 7.38 -4.76
N ALA A 291 4.59 8.53 -5.45
CA ALA A 291 4.83 9.82 -4.83
C ALA A 291 3.76 10.18 -3.77
N ARG A 292 2.49 9.86 -4.06
CA ARG A 292 1.35 10.08 -3.16
C ARG A 292 1.40 9.14 -1.97
N ASP A 293 1.75 7.87 -2.18
CA ASP A 293 1.90 6.88 -1.11
C ASP A 293 3.07 7.23 -0.17
N LEU A 294 4.19 7.71 -0.73
CA LEU A 294 5.33 8.19 0.06
C LEU A 294 4.95 9.40 0.92
N ALA A 295 4.22 10.37 0.35
CA ALA A 295 3.72 11.51 1.10
C ALA A 295 2.74 11.11 2.21
N GLY A 296 1.88 10.13 1.95
CA GLY A 296 0.98 9.54 2.94
C GLY A 296 1.73 8.86 4.09
N PHE A 297 2.75 8.06 3.76
CA PHE A 297 3.60 7.41 4.75
C PHE A 297 4.34 8.41 5.64
N VAL A 298 4.96 9.44 5.05
CA VAL A 298 5.67 10.49 5.78
C VAL A 298 4.73 11.29 6.70
N LYS A 299 3.49 11.52 6.27
CA LYS A 299 2.46 12.14 7.11
C LYS A 299 2.12 11.28 8.32
N THR A 300 1.90 9.98 8.13
CA THR A 300 1.59 9.08 9.26
C THR A 300 2.77 8.96 10.21
N ALA A 301 4.00 8.82 9.70
CA ALA A 301 5.20 8.74 10.52
C ALA A 301 5.43 10.02 11.36
N THR A 302 5.24 11.20 10.76
CA THR A 302 5.37 12.48 11.49
C THR A 302 4.30 12.68 12.55
N GLN A 303 3.06 12.26 12.28
CA GLN A 303 1.97 12.28 13.27
C GLN A 303 2.22 11.32 14.43
N THR A 304 2.70 10.10 14.16
CA THR A 304 3.05 9.11 15.20
C THR A 304 4.21 9.61 16.06
N ALA A 305 5.26 10.17 15.45
CA ALA A 305 6.36 10.78 16.20
C ALA A 305 5.87 11.95 17.09
N GLY A 306 5.00 12.80 16.56
CA GLY A 306 4.38 13.90 17.32
C GLY A 306 3.51 13.42 18.49
N ALA A 307 2.84 12.26 18.36
CA ALA A 307 2.06 11.65 19.44
C ALA A 307 2.95 11.05 20.54
N MET A 308 4.04 10.36 20.16
CA MET A 308 5.00 9.80 21.12
C MET A 308 5.73 10.88 21.92
N LEU A 309 6.02 12.02 21.29
CA LEU A 309 6.64 13.19 21.95
C LEU A 309 5.70 13.90 22.94
N LYS A 310 4.38 13.73 22.84
CA LYS A 310 3.40 14.39 23.72
C LYS A 310 3.18 13.68 25.05
N GLY A 311 3.79 12.51 25.28
CA GLY A 311 3.82 11.84 26.59
C GLY A 311 2.42 11.60 27.19
N ASP A 312 1.48 11.09 26.41
CA ASP A 312 0.12 10.80 26.88
C ASP A 312 0.13 9.48 27.69
N GLU A 313 0.51 9.57 28.96
CA GLU A 313 0.67 8.46 29.91
C GLU A 313 -0.65 8.02 30.58
N SER A 314 -1.82 8.28 29.98
CA SER A 314 -3.12 7.86 30.52
C SER A 314 -3.61 6.54 29.89
N ALA A 315 -2.96 5.43 30.25
CA ALA A 315 -3.51 4.09 30.09
C ALA A 315 -3.01 3.15 31.19
N THR A 316 -3.49 3.34 32.42
CA THR A 316 -3.30 2.39 33.53
C THR A 316 -4.54 1.51 33.65
N SER A 317 -4.38 0.19 33.49
CA SER A 317 -5.43 -0.84 33.65
C SER A 317 -5.92 -0.96 35.09
N PRO A 318 -7.21 -1.29 35.32
CA PRO A 318 -7.67 -1.85 36.59
C PRO A 318 -7.51 -3.38 36.64
N ALA A 319 -7.32 -3.89 37.85
CA ALA A 319 -7.05 -5.29 38.16
C ALA A 319 -8.29 -6.19 38.15
N SER A 320 -8.16 -7.32 37.44
CA SER A 320 -8.52 -8.71 37.80
C SER A 320 -9.82 -9.03 38.56
N GLU A 321 -10.79 -9.64 37.87
CA GLU A 321 -11.54 -10.81 38.35
C GLU A 321 -11.69 -11.84 37.22
N ALA A 322 -11.71 -13.12 37.59
CA ALA A 322 -11.58 -14.29 36.71
C ALA A 322 -12.66 -14.36 35.62
N GLY A 323 -12.23 -14.31 34.36
CA GLY A 323 -13.06 -14.47 33.18
C GLY A 323 -12.16 -14.71 31.97
N THR A 324 -12.70 -15.44 30.98
CA THR A 324 -12.16 -15.67 29.63
C THR A 324 -11.03 -14.71 29.26
N VAL A 325 -9.85 -15.23 28.90
CA VAL A 325 -8.71 -14.41 28.43
C VAL A 325 -9.13 -13.70 27.15
N GLU A 326 -9.72 -12.51 27.29
CA GLU A 326 -9.87 -11.58 26.19
C GLU A 326 -8.47 -11.16 25.80
N VAL A 327 -7.98 -11.74 24.71
CA VAL A 327 -6.73 -11.29 24.09
C VAL A 327 -6.93 -9.81 23.77
N PRO A 328 -6.14 -8.89 24.37
CA PRO A 328 -6.30 -7.47 24.12
C PRO A 328 -6.14 -7.24 22.62
N THR A 329 -7.22 -6.82 21.97
CA THR A 329 -7.22 -6.55 20.54
C THR A 329 -6.55 -5.19 20.34
N ARG A 330 -5.26 -5.23 19.99
CA ARG A 330 -4.52 -4.03 19.58
C ARG A 330 -5.24 -3.36 18.42
N THR A 331 -5.42 -2.05 18.48
CA THR A 331 -5.96 -1.29 17.36
C THR A 331 -5.02 -1.39 16.14
N GLY A 332 -5.51 -1.07 14.93
CA GLY A 332 -4.67 -1.15 13.72
C GLY A 332 -3.40 -0.31 13.80
N ALA A 333 -3.45 0.84 14.48
CA ALA A 333 -2.28 1.71 14.71
C ALA A 333 -1.31 1.11 15.75
N GLU A 334 -1.83 0.57 16.85
CA GLU A 334 -1.03 -0.11 17.88
C GLU A 334 -0.33 -1.35 17.32
N LEU A 335 -1.01 -2.12 16.47
CA LEU A 335 -0.42 -3.29 15.82
C LEU A 335 0.74 -2.87 14.91
N LEU A 336 0.58 -1.80 14.13
CA LEU A 336 1.65 -1.28 13.28
C LEU A 336 2.84 -0.79 14.11
N ALA A 337 2.59 -0.05 15.19
CA ALA A 337 3.65 0.37 16.12
C ALA A 337 4.37 -0.84 16.75
N HIS A 338 3.62 -1.88 17.14
CA HIS A 338 4.16 -3.12 17.69
C HIS A 338 5.02 -3.88 16.68
N VAL A 339 4.57 -4.00 15.43
CA VAL A 339 5.36 -4.59 14.34
C VAL A 339 6.64 -3.81 14.10
N VAL A 340 6.59 -2.48 14.11
CA VAL A 340 7.77 -1.61 13.97
C VAL A 340 8.73 -1.82 15.14
N ASN A 341 8.24 -1.97 16.37
CA ASN A 341 9.07 -2.26 17.53
C ASN A 341 9.80 -3.60 17.38
N ILE A 342 9.08 -4.67 16.98
CA ILE A 342 9.71 -5.97 16.68
C ILE A 342 10.76 -5.80 15.59
N GLN A 343 10.42 -5.15 14.47
CA GLN A 343 11.36 -4.95 13.36
C GLN A 343 12.58 -4.14 13.79
N SER A 344 12.43 -3.14 14.65
CA SER A 344 13.52 -2.30 15.15
C SER A 344 14.50 -3.07 16.03
N ALA A 345 14.02 -4.06 16.77
CA ALA A 345 14.80 -4.92 17.65
C ALA A 345 15.52 -6.07 16.92
N LEU A 346 15.20 -6.31 15.64
CA LEU A 346 15.88 -7.33 14.83
C LEU A 346 17.27 -6.85 14.35
N PRO A 347 18.25 -7.76 14.28
CA PRO A 347 19.48 -7.55 13.50
C PRO A 347 19.15 -7.20 12.04
N ASP A 348 20.03 -6.42 11.37
CA ASP A 348 19.77 -5.96 10.01
C ASP A 348 19.58 -7.10 9.00
N ASP A 349 20.34 -8.19 9.15
CA ASP A 349 20.19 -9.35 8.28
C ASP A 349 18.84 -10.06 8.46
N ASP A 350 18.33 -10.13 9.70
CA ASP A 350 17.01 -10.72 10.00
C ASP A 350 15.90 -9.82 9.45
N ARG A 351 16.05 -8.50 9.62
CA ARG A 351 15.13 -7.49 9.08
C ARG A 351 15.02 -7.60 7.57
N ALA A 352 16.16 -7.69 6.86
CA ALA A 352 16.20 -7.86 5.41
C ALA A 352 15.56 -9.18 4.98
N TRP A 353 15.81 -10.28 5.71
CA TRP A 353 15.19 -11.57 5.45
C TRP A 353 13.67 -11.52 5.61
N VAL A 354 13.15 -10.93 6.71
CA VAL A 354 11.70 -10.77 6.94
C VAL A 354 11.07 -9.98 5.80
N LEU A 355 11.64 -8.84 5.39
CA LEU A 355 11.13 -8.05 4.27
C LEU A 355 11.09 -8.84 2.97
N GLY A 356 12.13 -9.65 2.70
CA GLY A 356 12.18 -10.56 1.56
C GLY A 356 11.08 -11.63 1.60
N GLN A 357 10.81 -12.21 2.77
CA GLN A 357 9.72 -13.19 2.94
C GLN A 357 8.34 -12.54 2.80
N MET A 358 8.13 -11.34 3.34
CA MET A 358 6.88 -10.60 3.19
C MET A 358 6.59 -10.26 1.72
N ALA A 359 7.63 -9.92 0.94
CA ALA A 359 7.49 -9.67 -0.49
C ALA A 359 7.11 -10.94 -1.27
N LYS A 360 7.75 -12.07 -0.96
CA LYS A 360 7.45 -13.37 -1.59
C LYS A 360 6.10 -13.94 -1.19
N ARG A 361 5.68 -13.72 0.06
CA ARG A 361 4.54 -14.39 0.71
C ARG A 361 3.54 -13.39 1.27
N ARG A 362 3.07 -12.47 0.43
CA ARG A 362 2.17 -11.37 0.83
C ARG A 362 0.92 -11.88 1.59
N ASN A 363 0.36 -13.02 1.18
CA ASN A 363 -0.82 -13.62 1.81
C ASN A 363 -0.55 -14.09 3.25
N LEU A 364 0.71 -14.41 3.60
CA LEU A 364 1.07 -14.81 4.96
C LEU A 364 1.12 -13.62 5.91
N VAL A 365 1.42 -12.42 5.41
CA VAL A 365 1.48 -11.21 6.25
C VAL A 365 0.16 -11.01 6.99
N ASP A 366 -0.97 -11.19 6.29
CA ASP A 366 -2.29 -11.08 6.91
C ASP A 366 -2.56 -12.22 7.90
N ALA A 367 -2.06 -13.42 7.64
CA ALA A 367 -2.16 -14.56 8.55
C ALA A 367 -1.30 -14.41 9.83
N PHE A 368 -0.16 -13.72 9.74
CA PHE A 368 0.70 -13.45 10.90
C PHE A 368 0.15 -12.34 11.80
N LYS A 369 -0.70 -11.44 11.29
CA LYS A 369 -1.19 -10.29 12.08
C LYS A 369 -1.77 -10.68 13.44
N PRO A 370 -2.67 -11.67 13.57
CA PRO A 370 -3.22 -12.06 14.87
C PRO A 370 -2.16 -12.60 15.82
N ALA A 371 -1.24 -13.44 15.32
CA ALA A 371 -0.17 -14.02 16.12
C ALA A 371 0.79 -12.92 16.61
N VAL A 372 1.22 -12.03 15.72
CA VAL A 372 2.09 -10.90 16.06
C VAL A 372 1.39 -9.91 17.02
N ALA A 373 0.07 -9.74 16.88
CA ALA A 373 -0.72 -8.93 17.79
C ALA A 373 -0.79 -9.49 19.21
N SER A 374 -0.56 -10.80 19.42
CA SER A 374 -0.62 -11.44 20.74
C SER A 374 0.73 -11.61 21.44
N ILE A 375 1.85 -11.49 20.73
CA ILE A 375 3.19 -11.74 21.30
C ILE A 375 3.85 -10.47 21.85
N SER A 376 4.81 -10.67 22.76
CA SER A 376 5.75 -9.62 23.20
C SER A 376 6.75 -9.27 22.08
N VAL A 377 7.51 -8.18 22.27
CA VAL A 377 8.54 -7.78 21.30
C VAL A 377 9.68 -8.80 21.29
N GLU A 378 10.08 -9.27 22.48
CA GLU A 378 11.13 -10.28 22.68
C GLU A 378 10.76 -11.61 22.04
N ASP A 379 9.52 -12.05 22.22
CA ASP A 379 9.01 -13.28 21.59
C ASP A 379 8.91 -13.14 20.08
N GLY A 380 8.56 -11.94 19.58
CA GLY A 380 8.58 -11.63 18.15
C GLY A 380 9.98 -11.74 17.55
N VAL A 381 11.00 -11.20 18.22
CA VAL A 381 12.41 -11.33 17.79
C VAL A 381 12.85 -12.79 17.78
N ARG A 382 12.52 -13.55 18.84
CA ARG A 382 12.82 -14.98 18.91
C ARG A 382 12.13 -15.80 17.83
N ALA A 383 10.87 -15.49 17.52
CA ALA A 383 10.12 -16.15 16.46
C ALA A 383 10.76 -15.94 15.09
N VAL A 384 11.20 -14.71 14.79
CA VAL A 384 11.88 -14.41 13.53
C VAL A 384 13.22 -15.15 13.42
N ALA A 385 14.03 -15.15 14.49
CA ALA A 385 15.30 -15.87 14.52
C ALA A 385 15.08 -17.37 14.29
N SER A 386 14.06 -17.96 14.93
CA SER A 386 13.70 -19.37 14.77
C SER A 386 13.22 -19.68 13.36
N LEU A 387 12.33 -18.85 12.79
CA LEU A 387 11.86 -18.97 11.41
C LEU A 387 13.02 -18.93 10.40
N ARG A 388 13.97 -18.01 10.58
CA ARG A 388 15.13 -17.89 9.70
C ARG A 388 16.09 -19.08 9.85
N ALA A 389 16.36 -19.52 11.07
CA ALA A 389 17.19 -20.69 11.32
C ALA A 389 16.58 -21.96 10.70
N MET A 390 15.25 -22.11 10.81
CA MET A 390 14.52 -23.17 10.13
C MET A 390 14.68 -23.05 8.61
N ASP A 391 14.30 -21.93 7.99
CA ASP A 391 14.40 -21.70 6.54
C ASP A 391 15.81 -22.01 5.99
N ALA A 392 16.87 -21.64 6.72
CA ALA A 392 18.25 -21.93 6.35
C ALA A 392 18.64 -23.41 6.50
N ALA A 393 18.04 -24.13 7.45
CA ALA A 393 18.36 -25.53 7.73
C ALA A 393 17.61 -26.53 6.84
N LEU A 394 16.52 -26.12 6.18
CA LEU A 394 15.72 -27.00 5.31
C LEU A 394 16.37 -27.12 3.93
N THR A 395 16.93 -28.30 3.66
CA THR A 395 17.70 -28.59 2.44
C THR A 395 16.91 -29.39 1.42
N THR A 396 15.92 -30.19 1.85
CA THR A 396 15.15 -31.04 0.94
C THR A 396 13.83 -30.40 0.49
N ALA A 397 13.29 -30.85 -0.64
CA ALA A 397 12.00 -30.36 -1.15
C ALA A 397 10.85 -30.75 -0.22
N ALA A 398 10.88 -31.97 0.36
CA ALA A 398 9.87 -32.43 1.30
C ALA A 398 9.87 -31.64 2.61
N GLU A 399 11.06 -31.35 3.15
CA GLU A 399 11.24 -30.47 4.31
C GLU A 399 10.60 -29.09 4.06
N ARG A 400 10.92 -28.46 2.92
CA ARG A 400 10.36 -27.16 2.54
C ARG A 400 8.85 -27.21 2.37
N ALA A 401 8.31 -28.26 1.75
CA ALA A 401 6.87 -28.44 1.60
C ALA A 401 6.15 -28.59 2.97
N CYS A 402 6.75 -29.33 3.92
CA CYS A 402 6.24 -29.42 5.29
C CYS A 402 6.27 -28.05 6.00
N PHE A 403 7.36 -27.30 5.86
CA PHE A 403 7.45 -25.95 6.43
C PHE A 403 6.44 -24.98 5.84
N ASP A 404 6.28 -24.97 4.52
CA ASP A 404 5.30 -24.14 3.83
C ASP A 404 3.87 -24.48 4.27
N ARG A 405 3.60 -25.76 4.54
CA ARG A 405 2.33 -26.20 5.10
C ARG A 405 2.11 -25.67 6.52
N LEU A 406 3.11 -25.71 7.39
CA LEU A 406 3.01 -25.14 8.75
C LEU A 406 2.77 -23.62 8.73
N LEU A 407 3.24 -22.95 7.68
CA LEU A 407 3.01 -21.53 7.48
C LEU A 407 1.64 -21.19 6.88
N GLN A 408 0.80 -22.17 6.52
CA GLN A 408 -0.52 -21.87 5.98
C GLN A 408 -1.41 -21.17 7.02
N PRO A 409 -2.32 -20.26 6.60
CA PRO A 409 -3.08 -19.39 7.50
C PRO A 409 -3.94 -20.12 8.54
N ASP A 410 -4.34 -21.36 8.25
CA ASP A 410 -5.16 -22.22 9.10
C ASP A 410 -4.37 -22.88 10.23
N LEU A 411 -3.12 -23.28 9.96
CA LEU A 411 -2.24 -23.94 10.92
C LEU A 411 -1.38 -22.95 11.70
N LEU A 412 -1.00 -21.84 11.08
CA LEU A 412 -0.06 -20.89 11.63
C LEU A 412 -0.44 -20.41 13.04
N PRO A 413 -1.69 -19.99 13.36
CA PRO A 413 -2.04 -19.56 14.72
C PRO A 413 -1.85 -20.65 15.78
N GLN A 414 -2.02 -21.92 15.40
CA GLN A 414 -1.96 -23.07 16.31
C GLN A 414 -0.51 -23.45 16.62
N VAL A 415 0.36 -23.38 15.60
CA VAL A 415 1.75 -23.82 15.72
C VAL A 415 2.69 -22.68 16.07
N PHE A 416 2.33 -21.43 15.78
CA PHE A 416 3.29 -20.31 15.80
C PHE A 416 3.98 -20.14 17.16
N HIS A 417 3.19 -20.05 18.24
CA HIS A 417 3.74 -19.85 19.57
C HIS A 417 4.56 -21.07 20.02
N ASN A 418 4.03 -22.27 19.85
CA ASN A 418 4.72 -23.48 20.29
C ASN A 418 6.03 -23.69 19.52
N LEU A 419 5.98 -23.58 18.19
CA LEU A 419 7.08 -23.94 17.32
C LEU A 419 8.15 -22.85 17.22
N PHE A 420 7.77 -21.57 17.13
CA PHE A 420 8.72 -20.48 16.87
C PHE A 420 9.07 -19.66 18.12
N VAL A 421 8.23 -19.67 19.16
CA VAL A 421 8.49 -18.88 20.39
C VAL A 421 9.04 -19.75 21.52
N THR A 422 8.39 -20.87 21.80
CA THR A 422 8.74 -21.70 22.98
C THR A 422 9.75 -22.79 22.70
N THR A 423 9.76 -23.35 21.48
CA THR A 423 10.66 -24.44 21.12
C THR A 423 11.99 -23.87 20.63
N SER A 424 13.11 -24.52 20.95
CA SER A 424 14.40 -24.11 20.37
C SER A 424 14.40 -24.37 18.85
N PRO A 425 15.10 -23.57 18.05
CA PRO A 425 15.16 -23.76 16.60
C PRO A 425 15.61 -25.18 16.22
N GLU A 426 16.58 -25.74 16.92
CA GLU A 426 17.11 -27.08 16.64
C GLU A 426 16.07 -28.18 16.87
N ALA A 427 15.28 -28.06 17.94
CA ALA A 427 14.20 -29.00 18.24
C ALA A 427 13.05 -28.86 17.21
N ALA A 428 12.71 -27.64 16.80
CA ALA A 428 11.72 -27.37 15.77
C ALA A 428 12.14 -27.94 14.41
N ILE A 429 13.41 -27.76 14.02
CA ILE A 429 14.00 -28.35 12.81
C ILE A 429 13.93 -29.87 12.89
N GLY A 430 14.35 -30.47 14.02
CA GLY A 430 14.32 -31.93 14.20
C GLY A 430 12.92 -32.52 14.07
N ALA A 431 11.91 -31.88 14.67
CA ALA A 431 10.51 -32.29 14.57
C ALA A 431 10.00 -32.21 13.12
N LEU A 432 10.33 -31.13 12.42
CA LEU A 432 9.91 -30.92 11.02
C LEU A 432 10.55 -31.94 10.08
N ARG A 433 11.84 -32.26 10.26
CA ARG A 433 12.53 -33.30 9.50
C ARG A 433 11.91 -34.68 9.72
N ALA A 434 11.62 -35.03 10.97
CA ALA A 434 10.95 -36.29 11.29
C ALA A 434 9.57 -36.38 10.62
N GLN A 435 8.83 -35.28 10.55
CA GLN A 435 7.55 -35.22 9.85
C GLN A 435 7.71 -35.35 8.34
N ALA A 436 8.71 -34.69 7.73
CA ALA A 436 9.00 -34.81 6.30
C ALA A 436 9.33 -36.25 5.91
N GLU A 437 10.19 -36.92 6.68
CA GLU A 437 10.51 -38.34 6.46
C GLU A 437 9.28 -39.26 6.58
N GLN A 438 8.36 -38.97 7.49
CA GLN A 438 7.11 -39.73 7.61
C GLN A 438 6.23 -39.57 6.36
N VAL A 439 6.13 -38.35 5.82
CA VAL A 439 5.37 -38.07 4.59
C VAL A 439 5.99 -38.79 3.39
N GLU A 440 7.32 -38.77 3.24
CA GLU A 440 8.01 -39.49 2.16
C GLU A 440 7.84 -41.00 2.25
N ARG A 441 7.94 -41.59 3.46
CA ARG A 441 7.67 -43.02 3.67
C ARG A 441 6.23 -43.39 3.31
N ALA A 442 5.26 -42.58 3.70
CA ALA A 442 3.85 -42.83 3.41
C ALA A 442 3.55 -42.75 1.90
N GLN A 443 4.16 -41.80 1.18
CA GLN A 443 4.03 -41.70 -0.28
C GLN A 443 4.67 -42.88 -0.99
N SER A 444 5.83 -43.33 -0.52
CA SER A 444 6.56 -44.47 -1.11
C SER A 444 5.87 -45.82 -0.88
N ALA A 445 5.06 -45.95 0.18
CA ALA A 445 4.32 -47.18 0.48
C ALA A 445 2.97 -47.28 -0.26
N GLY A 446 2.48 -46.17 -0.82
CA GLY A 446 1.21 -46.11 -1.56
C GLY A 446 1.37 -46.14 -3.09
N ALA A 447 2.61 -46.10 -3.58
CA ALA A 447 2.99 -46.30 -4.99
C ALA A 447 3.43 -47.74 -5.20
#